data_AF-A0A922ZF63-F1
#
_entry.id   AF-A0A922ZF63-F1
#
_cell.length_a   1.000
_cell.length_b   1.000
_cell.length_c   1.000
_cell.angle_alpha   90.00
_cell.angle_beta   90.00
_cell.angle_gamma   90.00
#
_symmetry.space_group_name_H-M   'P 1'
#
loop_
_entity.id
_entity.type
_entity.pdbx_description
1 polymer ?
#
loop_
_entity_poly.entity_id
_entity_poly.type
_entity_poly.pdbx_seq_one_letter_code
_entity_poly.pdbx_strand_id
1 'polypeptide(L)'
;MFDLKFDPVIYVSLGAILGIAGLKLFEFLFSLYRDNRQEYRTSYAKFAESFSSFLQQLEMGPATLNLLIVEDFPKHDLARRDFERYLSRRTKGRFYRKWLEYEEKYYQVKQLGIMGMAVALAPPGFDLRTSRPTPEDMIQWEFDRKKELRGIIHELLEIVEP
;
A
#
# COMPACT_ATOMS: atom_id res chain seq x y z
N MET A 1 50.82 15.33 -45.84
CA MET A 1 49.97 14.21 -45.36
C MET A 1 50.48 13.89 -43.97
N PHE A 2 49.79 14.34 -42.91
CA PHE A 2 50.25 14.15 -41.53
C PHE A 2 49.87 12.74 -41.08
N ASP A 3 50.87 11.88 -40.92
CA ASP A 3 50.74 10.53 -40.36
C ASP A 3 50.75 10.67 -38.82
N LEU A 4 49.56 10.81 -38.23
CA LEU A 4 49.37 10.82 -36.78
C LEU A 4 49.52 9.39 -36.26
N LYS A 5 50.77 8.98 -35.99
CA LYS A 5 51.06 7.80 -35.17
C LYS A 5 50.73 8.13 -33.72
N PHE A 6 49.52 7.80 -33.30
CA PHE A 6 49.10 7.90 -31.92
C PHE A 6 49.81 6.82 -31.08
N ASP A 7 50.50 7.24 -30.02
CA ASP A 7 51.26 6.34 -29.15
C ASP A 7 50.36 5.32 -28.42
N PRO A 8 50.72 4.03 -28.40
CA PRO A 8 49.94 2.98 -27.72
C PRO A 8 49.81 3.22 -26.20
N VAL A 9 50.74 3.97 -25.60
CA VAL A 9 50.70 4.38 -24.19
C VAL A 9 49.48 5.28 -23.91
N ILE A 10 49.11 6.16 -24.84
CA ILE A 10 47.95 7.05 -24.70
C ILE A 10 46.65 6.24 -24.67
N TYR A 11 46.54 5.20 -25.50
CA TYR A 11 45.37 4.30 -25.53
C TYR A 11 45.20 3.50 -24.23
N VAL A 12 46.30 2.95 -23.69
CA VAL A 12 46.26 2.21 -22.41
C VAL A 12 45.87 3.13 -21.26
N SER A 13 46.37 4.37 -21.27
CA SER A 13 46.06 5.40 -20.27
C SER A 13 44.58 5.81 -20.30
N LEU A 14 44.03 6.07 -21.50
CA LEU A 14 42.62 6.41 -21.69
C LEU A 14 41.69 5.25 -21.32
N GLY A 15 42.06 4.01 -21.67
CA GLY A 15 41.31 2.81 -21.28
C GLY A 15 41.25 2.62 -19.77
N ALA A 16 42.36 2.85 -19.06
CA ALA A 16 42.40 2.78 -17.60
C ALA A 16 41.55 3.86 -16.93
N ILE A 17 41.59 5.10 -17.44
CA ILE A 17 40.79 6.22 -16.91
C ILE A 17 39.29 5.97 -17.11
N LEU A 18 38.89 5.51 -18.31
CA LEU A 18 37.49 5.15 -18.60
C LEU A 18 37.03 3.95 -17.77
N GLY A 19 37.90 2.96 -17.55
CA GLY A 19 37.62 1.81 -16.69
C GLY A 19 37.38 2.22 -15.23
N ILE A 20 38.24 3.07 -14.66
CA ILE A 20 38.09 3.58 -13.28
C ILE A 20 36.85 4.47 -13.15
N ALA A 21 36.59 5.34 -14.12
CA ALA A 21 35.39 6.18 -14.12
C ALA A 21 34.11 5.34 -14.23
N GLY A 22 34.11 4.30 -15.06
CA GLY A 22 33.01 3.35 -15.18
C GLY A 22 32.75 2.56 -13.90
N LEU A 23 33.82 2.09 -13.22
CA LEU A 23 33.73 1.41 -11.93
C LEU A 23 33.13 2.32 -10.85
N LYS A 24 33.60 3.56 -10.74
CA LYS A 24 33.05 4.54 -9.79
C LYS A 24 31.60 4.90 -10.08
N LEU A 25 31.23 5.02 -11.36
CA LEU A 25 29.84 5.24 -11.76
C LEU A 25 28.96 4.04 -11.38
N PHE A 26 29.44 2.83 -11.61
CA PHE A 26 28.74 1.61 -11.23
C PHE A 26 28.57 1.49 -9.71
N GLU A 27 29.62 1.75 -8.92
CA GLU A 27 29.56 1.78 -7.46
C GLU A 27 28.55 2.82 -6.97
N PHE A 28 28.56 4.03 -7.56
CA PHE A 28 27.60 5.08 -7.23
C PHE A 28 26.16 4.67 -7.53
N LEU A 29 25.89 4.16 -8.74
CA LEU A 29 24.55 3.69 -9.12
C LEU A 29 24.08 2.52 -8.25
N PHE A 30 24.98 1.61 -7.89
CA PHE A 30 24.68 0.49 -6.99
C PHE A 30 24.37 0.97 -5.57
N SER A 31 25.12 1.96 -5.06
CA SER A 31 24.85 2.57 -3.75
C SER A 31 23.47 3.25 -3.72
N LEU A 32 23.15 4.05 -4.75
CA LEU A 32 21.85 4.69 -4.89
C LEU A 32 20.71 3.67 -4.96
N TYR A 33 20.89 2.59 -5.72
CA TYR A 33 19.91 1.53 -5.81
C TYR A 33 19.66 0.86 -4.45
N ARG A 34 20.74 0.55 -3.71
CA ARG A 34 20.67 -0.07 -2.39
C ARG A 34 19.97 0.83 -1.39
N ASP A 35 20.32 2.12 -1.38
CA ASP A 35 19.75 3.09 -0.45
C ASP A 35 18.26 3.33 -0.76
N ASN A 36 17.89 3.48 -2.04
CA ASN A 36 16.48 3.55 -2.46
C ASN A 36 15.68 2.29 -2.06
N ARG A 37 16.27 1.10 -2.18
CA ARG A 37 15.63 -0.15 -1.77
C ARG A 37 15.43 -0.21 -0.25
N GLN A 38 16.39 0.29 0.52
CA GLN A 38 16.29 0.36 1.97
C GLN A 38 15.22 1.36 2.41
N GLU A 39 15.14 2.53 1.76
CA GLU A 39 14.08 3.51 2.00
C GLU A 39 12.70 2.94 1.69
N TYR A 40 12.55 2.26 0.55
CA TYR A 40 11.30 1.57 0.20
C TYR A 40 10.88 0.57 1.27
N ARG A 41 11.79 -0.32 1.69
CA ARG A 41 11.51 -1.35 2.72
C ARG A 41 11.13 -0.73 4.05
N THR A 42 11.84 0.33 4.45
CA THR A 42 11.56 1.05 5.71
C THR A 42 10.19 1.73 5.64
N SER A 43 9.86 2.35 4.51
CA SER A 43 8.56 2.99 4.33
C SER A 43 7.43 1.98 4.22
N TYR A 44 7.66 0.82 3.58
CA TYR A 44 6.71 -0.29 3.54
C TYR A 44 6.45 -0.83 4.94
N ALA A 45 7.49 -1.05 5.76
CA ALA A 45 7.33 -1.55 7.12
C ALA A 45 6.44 -0.61 7.96
N LYS A 46 6.67 0.70 7.90
CA LYS A 46 5.83 1.70 8.59
C LYS A 46 4.39 1.71 8.09
N PHE A 47 4.22 1.57 6.77
CA PHE A 47 2.91 1.49 6.15
C PHE A 47 2.14 0.24 6.60
N ALA A 48 2.76 -0.94 6.53
CA ALA A 48 2.19 -2.19 6.97
C ALA A 48 1.91 -2.21 8.48
N GLU A 49 2.83 -1.66 9.29
CA GLU A 49 2.68 -1.53 10.73
C GLU A 49 1.45 -0.70 11.12
N SER A 50 1.09 0.31 10.32
CA SER A 50 -0.11 1.11 10.57
C SER A 50 -1.40 0.28 10.59
N PHE A 51 -1.44 -0.85 9.88
CA PHE A 51 -2.58 -1.78 9.85
C PHE A 51 -2.53 -2.89 10.91
N SER A 52 -1.44 -3.05 11.63
CA SER A 52 -1.22 -4.21 12.52
C SER A 52 -2.32 -4.36 13.58
N SER A 53 -2.57 -3.29 14.34
CA SER A 53 -3.62 -3.26 15.36
C SER A 53 -5.02 -3.39 14.73
N PHE A 54 -5.24 -2.74 13.59
CA PHE A 54 -6.52 -2.79 12.88
C PHE A 54 -6.87 -4.22 12.45
N LEU A 55 -5.93 -4.92 11.80
CA LEU A 55 -6.09 -6.31 11.37
C LEU A 55 -6.34 -7.24 12.56
N GLN A 56 -5.65 -7.03 13.69
CA GLN A 56 -5.88 -7.80 14.91
C GLN A 56 -7.31 -7.59 15.46
N GLN A 57 -7.80 -6.34 15.44
CA GLN A 57 -9.16 -6.02 15.90
C GLN A 57 -10.25 -6.52 14.95
N LEU A 58 -9.97 -6.63 13.64
CA LEU A 58 -10.88 -7.28 12.70
C LEU A 58 -11.07 -8.78 13.00
N GLU A 59 -10.02 -9.47 13.45
CA GLU A 59 -10.06 -10.91 13.73
C GLU A 59 -10.64 -11.24 15.10
N MET A 60 -10.22 -10.51 16.15
CA MET A 60 -10.48 -10.89 17.54
C MET A 60 -11.09 -9.75 18.37
N GLY A 61 -11.27 -8.57 17.79
CA GLY A 61 -11.70 -7.38 18.49
C GLY A 61 -13.21 -7.35 18.76
N PRO A 62 -13.65 -6.87 19.95
CA PRO A 62 -15.07 -6.71 20.26
C PRO A 62 -15.69 -5.49 19.57
N ALA A 63 -14.88 -4.61 18.99
CA ALA A 63 -15.33 -3.41 18.30
C ALA A 63 -16.07 -3.76 17.01
N THR A 64 -17.09 -2.94 16.68
CA THR A 64 -17.77 -3.02 15.39
C THR A 64 -16.86 -2.50 14.29
N LEU A 65 -16.99 -3.06 13.09
CA LEU A 65 -16.27 -2.68 11.90
C LEU A 65 -16.41 -1.18 11.60
N ASN A 66 -17.62 -0.66 11.81
CA ASN A 66 -17.92 0.76 11.58
C ASN A 66 -17.12 1.68 12.51
N LEU A 67 -16.96 1.30 13.79
CA LEU A 67 -16.12 2.06 14.72
C LEU A 67 -14.66 1.99 14.30
N LEU A 68 -14.16 0.76 14.09
CA LEU A 68 -12.78 0.51 13.70
C LEU A 68 -12.38 1.32 12.47
N ILE A 69 -13.18 1.25 11.40
CA ILE A 69 -12.82 1.91 10.14
C ILE A 69 -12.83 3.42 10.26
N VAL A 70 -13.73 4.01 11.06
CA VAL A 70 -13.77 5.47 11.25
C VAL A 70 -12.58 5.96 12.08
N GLU A 71 -12.19 5.20 13.10
CA GLU A 71 -11.08 5.55 13.99
C GLU A 71 -9.70 5.40 13.34
N ASP A 72 -9.48 4.33 12.57
CA ASP A 72 -8.14 4.02 12.05
C ASP A 72 -7.90 4.48 10.61
N PHE A 73 -8.94 4.68 9.79
CA PHE A 73 -8.77 5.14 8.40
C PHE A 73 -7.91 6.41 8.27
N PRO A 74 -8.05 7.47 9.10
CA PRO A 74 -7.19 8.64 9.01
C PRO A 74 -5.69 8.32 9.19
N LYS A 75 -5.35 7.37 10.07
CA LYS A 75 -3.96 6.93 10.30
C LYS A 75 -3.43 6.19 9.08
N HIS A 76 -4.24 5.29 8.52
CA HIS A 76 -3.88 4.54 7.31
C HIS A 76 -3.71 5.46 6.10
N ASP A 77 -4.57 6.48 5.93
CA ASP A 77 -4.46 7.42 4.80
C ASP A 77 -3.20 8.28 4.91
N LEU A 78 -2.83 8.71 6.12
CA LEU A 78 -1.55 9.39 6.34
C LEU A 78 -0.36 8.48 5.97
N ALA A 79 -0.34 7.25 6.49
CA ALA A 79 0.71 6.29 6.18
C ALA A 79 0.81 5.97 4.67
N ARG A 80 -0.33 5.88 3.99
CA ARG A 80 -0.41 5.72 2.54
C ARG A 80 0.23 6.89 1.81
N ARG A 81 -0.14 8.13 2.16
CA ARG A 81 0.39 9.34 1.50
C ARG A 81 1.91 9.42 1.61
N ASP A 82 2.45 9.02 2.75
CA ASP A 82 3.89 8.96 2.96
C ASP A 82 4.56 7.84 2.16
N PHE A 83 3.92 6.68 2.05
CA PHE A 83 4.47 5.53 1.33
C PHE A 83 4.36 5.63 -0.19
N GLU A 84 3.28 6.20 -0.73
CA GLU A 84 3.00 6.18 -2.17
C GLU A 84 4.03 6.89 -3.04
N ARG A 85 4.85 7.77 -2.44
CA ARG A 85 5.96 8.47 -3.12
C ARG A 85 7.10 7.52 -3.52
N TYR A 86 7.21 6.38 -2.85
CA TYR A 86 8.21 5.35 -3.13
C TYR A 86 7.73 4.32 -4.16
N LEU A 87 6.46 4.37 -4.57
CA LEU A 87 5.90 3.42 -5.52
C LEU A 87 6.30 3.77 -6.97
N SER A 88 6.68 2.74 -7.72
CA SER A 88 6.82 2.86 -9.17
C SER A 88 5.47 3.24 -9.81
N ARG A 89 5.48 3.88 -10.98
CA ARG A 89 4.25 4.26 -11.70
C ARG A 89 3.30 3.07 -11.93
N ARG A 90 3.85 1.90 -12.25
CA ARG A 90 3.07 0.67 -12.48
C ARG A 90 2.42 0.18 -11.19
N THR A 91 3.19 0.12 -10.09
CA THR A 91 2.68 -0.32 -8.79
C THR A 91 1.67 0.66 -8.24
N LYS A 92 1.94 1.97 -8.34
CA LYS A 92 1.06 3.05 -7.87
C LYS A 92 -0.34 2.97 -8.45
N GLY A 93 -0.48 2.64 -9.74
CA GLY A 93 -1.79 2.48 -10.38
C GLY A 93 -2.60 1.29 -9.81
N ARG A 94 -1.96 0.15 -9.55
CA ARG A 94 -2.65 -1.00 -8.93
C ARG A 94 -3.01 -0.69 -7.48
N PHE A 95 -2.06 -0.13 -6.74
CA PHE A 95 -2.20 0.25 -5.35
C PHE A 95 -3.35 1.24 -5.15
N TYR A 96 -3.42 2.28 -5.98
CA TYR A 96 -4.48 3.29 -5.92
C TYR A 96 -5.87 2.69 -6.16
N ARG A 97 -6.02 1.78 -7.14
CA ARG A 97 -7.32 1.11 -7.35
C ARG A 97 -7.75 0.30 -6.15
N LYS A 98 -6.84 -0.45 -5.53
CA LYS A 98 -7.16 -1.22 -4.32
C LYS A 98 -7.42 -0.32 -3.12
N TRP A 99 -6.71 0.80 -3.02
CA TRP A 99 -6.97 1.82 -2.00
C TRP A 99 -8.38 2.40 -2.10
N LEU A 100 -8.87 2.65 -3.32
CA LEU A 100 -10.23 3.15 -3.53
C LEU A 100 -11.29 2.17 -3.00
N GLU A 101 -11.07 0.86 -3.10
CA GLU A 101 -11.98 -0.14 -2.50
C GLU A 101 -12.01 0.01 -0.96
N TYR A 102 -10.86 0.24 -0.33
CA TYR A 102 -10.78 0.49 1.11
C TYR A 102 -11.46 1.81 1.51
N GLU A 103 -11.19 2.86 0.75
CA GLU A 103 -11.77 4.19 0.95
C GLU A 103 -13.28 4.22 0.74
N GLU A 104 -13.81 3.43 -0.20
CA GLU A 104 -15.25 3.27 -0.39
C GLU A 104 -15.92 2.73 0.88
N LYS A 105 -15.34 1.70 1.52
CA LYS A 105 -15.86 1.14 2.78
C LYS A 105 -15.88 2.20 3.89
N TYR A 106 -14.86 3.04 3.96
CA TYR A 106 -14.83 4.16 4.90
C TYR A 106 -15.95 5.18 4.63
N TYR A 107 -16.15 5.60 3.38
CA TYR A 107 -17.19 6.57 3.04
C TYR A 107 -18.60 6.01 3.23
N GLN A 108 -18.84 4.73 2.94
CA GLN A 108 -20.11 4.07 3.22
C GLN A 108 -20.49 4.21 4.71
N VAL A 109 -19.53 3.96 5.60
CA VAL A 109 -19.75 4.10 7.05
C VAL A 109 -19.88 5.57 7.47
N LYS A 110 -19.03 6.45 6.94
CA LYS A 110 -19.04 7.88 7.30
C LYS A 110 -20.34 8.58 6.90
N GLN A 111 -20.89 8.26 5.73
CA GLN A 111 -22.11 8.89 5.20
C GLN A 111 -23.38 8.43 5.95
N LEU A 112 -23.43 7.17 6.35
CA LEU A 112 -24.58 6.61 7.08
C LEU A 112 -24.52 6.93 8.59
N GLY A 113 -23.35 7.33 9.09
CA GLY A 113 -23.09 7.57 10.50
C GLY A 113 -23.16 6.27 11.33
N ILE A 114 -22.71 6.35 12.58
CA ILE A 114 -22.75 5.19 13.51
C ILE A 114 -24.21 4.76 13.76
N MET A 115 -25.18 5.67 13.68
CA MET A 115 -26.60 5.39 13.93
C MET A 115 -27.30 4.68 12.76
N GLY A 116 -26.70 4.65 11.55
CA GLY A 116 -27.19 3.91 10.39
C GLY A 116 -26.78 2.43 10.38
N MET A 117 -26.41 1.85 11.53
CA MET A 117 -25.80 0.51 11.65
C MET A 117 -26.50 -0.57 10.81
N ALA A 118 -27.82 -0.71 10.89
CA ALA A 118 -28.53 -1.74 10.11
C ALA A 118 -28.43 -1.52 8.59
N VAL A 119 -28.49 -0.27 8.13
CA VAL A 119 -28.33 0.10 6.71
C VAL A 119 -26.89 -0.08 6.24
N ALA A 120 -25.92 0.22 7.10
CA ALA A 120 -24.49 0.09 6.81
C ALA A 120 -24.01 -1.36 6.84
N LEU A 121 -24.70 -2.23 7.58
CA LEU A 121 -24.40 -3.67 7.68
C LEU A 121 -25.05 -4.49 6.56
N ALA A 122 -26.22 -4.04 6.09
CA ALA A 122 -27.01 -4.79 5.13
C ALA A 122 -26.25 -5.02 3.81
N PRO A 123 -26.30 -6.23 3.24
CA PRO A 123 -25.77 -6.50 1.91
C PRO A 123 -26.42 -5.59 0.85
N PRO A 124 -25.71 -5.26 -0.24
CA PRO A 124 -26.30 -4.52 -1.36
C PRO A 124 -27.58 -5.19 -1.85
N GLY A 125 -28.67 -4.42 -1.92
CA GLY A 125 -29.98 -4.90 -2.39
C GLY A 125 -30.87 -5.54 -1.31
N PHE A 126 -30.43 -5.64 -0.05
CA PHE A 126 -31.29 -6.11 1.03
C PHE A 126 -32.31 -5.03 1.42
N ASP A 127 -33.60 -5.35 1.29
CA ASP A 127 -34.67 -4.42 1.65
C ASP A 127 -35.05 -4.52 3.14
N LEU A 128 -34.48 -3.60 3.91
CA LEU A 128 -34.75 -3.45 5.36
C LEU A 128 -36.19 -3.02 5.67
N ARG A 129 -36.98 -2.59 4.67
CA ARG A 129 -38.39 -2.17 4.88
C ARG A 129 -39.35 -3.37 4.87
N THR A 130 -39.03 -4.38 4.07
CA THR A 130 -39.87 -5.58 3.90
C THR A 130 -39.34 -6.78 4.67
N SER A 131 -38.04 -6.82 4.93
CA SER A 131 -37.39 -7.89 5.68
C SER A 131 -36.85 -7.35 7.01
N ARG A 132 -37.33 -7.89 8.13
CA ARG A 132 -36.75 -7.61 9.45
C ARG A 132 -35.57 -8.55 9.67
N PRO A 133 -34.31 -8.06 9.70
CA PRO A 133 -33.16 -8.93 9.95
C PRO A 133 -33.21 -9.51 11.36
N THR A 134 -32.81 -10.77 11.48
CA THR A 134 -32.59 -11.40 12.79
C THR A 134 -31.25 -10.95 13.38
N PRO A 135 -31.05 -11.05 14.71
CA PRO A 135 -29.75 -10.82 15.32
C PRO A 135 -28.63 -11.68 14.69
N GLU A 136 -28.93 -12.93 14.34
CA GLU A 136 -28.02 -13.85 13.67
C GLU A 136 -27.60 -13.32 12.28
N ASP A 137 -28.54 -12.77 11.50
CA ASP A 137 -28.23 -12.14 10.20
C ASP A 137 -27.25 -10.97 10.37
N MET A 138 -27.49 -10.13 11.38
CA MET A 138 -26.64 -8.97 11.64
C MET A 138 -25.22 -9.37 12.06
N ILE A 139 -25.07 -10.43 12.85
CA ILE A 139 -23.78 -10.99 13.24
C ILE A 139 -23.05 -11.55 12.01
N GLN A 140 -23.76 -12.28 11.15
CA GLN A 140 -23.18 -12.85 9.94
C GLN A 140 -22.72 -11.75 8.97
N TRP A 141 -23.53 -10.70 8.77
CA TRP A 141 -23.15 -9.58 7.92
C TRP A 141 -21.93 -8.83 8.43
N GLU A 142 -21.85 -8.60 9.74
CA GLU A 142 -20.66 -8.00 10.36
C GLU A 142 -19.41 -8.87 10.13
N PHE A 143 -19.54 -10.19 10.30
CA PHE A 143 -18.45 -11.13 10.05
C PHE A 143 -17.98 -11.10 8.58
N ASP A 144 -18.92 -11.15 7.64
CA ASP A 144 -18.62 -11.14 6.21
C ASP A 144 -17.95 -9.83 5.78
N ARG A 145 -18.43 -8.69 6.29
CA ARG A 145 -17.81 -7.37 6.04
C ARG A 145 -16.41 -7.26 6.65
N LYS A 146 -16.19 -7.79 7.86
CA LYS A 146 -14.84 -7.85 8.48
C LYS A 146 -13.88 -8.68 7.63
N LYS A 147 -14.35 -9.84 7.13
CA LYS A 147 -13.58 -10.72 6.25
C LYS A 147 -13.26 -10.06 4.91
N GLU A 148 -14.23 -9.38 4.30
CA GLU A 148 -14.04 -8.61 3.07
C GLU A 148 -12.99 -7.52 3.26
N LEU A 149 -13.12 -6.70 4.31
CA LEU A 149 -12.19 -5.61 4.58
C LEU A 149 -10.76 -6.10 4.83
N ARG A 150 -10.62 -7.22 5.56
CA ARG A 150 -9.35 -7.90 5.76
C ARG A 150 -8.73 -8.34 4.43
N GLY A 151 -9.53 -8.90 3.51
CA GLY A 151 -9.09 -9.27 2.17
C GLY A 151 -8.58 -8.07 1.37
N ILE A 152 -9.32 -6.95 1.39
CA ILE A 152 -8.92 -5.71 0.73
C ILE A 152 -7.55 -5.24 1.23
N ILE A 153 -7.33 -5.24 2.56
CA ILE A 153 -6.08 -4.78 3.17
C ILE A 153 -4.92 -5.73 2.85
N HIS A 154 -5.12 -7.05 2.93
CA HIS A 154 -4.06 -8.00 2.59
C HIS A 154 -3.61 -7.87 1.14
N GLU A 155 -4.55 -7.82 0.18
CA GLU A 155 -4.22 -7.59 -1.23
C GLU A 155 -3.48 -6.26 -1.43
N LEU A 156 -3.83 -5.23 -0.64
CA LEU A 156 -3.19 -3.93 -0.70
C LEU A 156 -1.74 -3.99 -0.24
N LEU A 157 -1.44 -4.76 0.82
CA LEU A 157 -0.09 -5.02 1.31
C LEU A 157 0.71 -5.90 0.32
N GLU A 158 0.09 -6.93 -0.26
CA GLU A 158 0.72 -7.81 -1.26
C GLU A 158 1.11 -7.07 -2.54
N ILE A 159 0.29 -6.10 -2.98
CA ILE A 159 0.58 -5.31 -4.19
C ILE A 159 1.93 -4.57 -4.09
N VAL A 160 2.36 -4.24 -2.87
CA VAL A 160 3.49 -3.37 -2.57
C VAL A 160 4.58 -4.06 -1.75
N GLU A 161 4.49 -5.37 -1.55
CA GLU A 161 5.51 -6.15 -0.86
C GLU A 161 6.87 -6.10 -1.62
N PRO A 162 8.01 -5.84 -0.94
CA PRO A 162 9.33 -5.60 -1.54
C PRO A 162 10.15 -6.82 -2.02
#